data_AF-A0A0D2YJJ5-F1
#
_entry.id   AF-A0A0D2YJJ5-F1
#
_cell.length_a   1.000
_cell.length_b   1.000
_cell.length_c   1.000
_cell.angle_alpha   90.00
_cell.angle_beta   90.00
_cell.angle_gamma   90.00
#
_symmetry.space_group_name_H-M   'P 1'
#
loop_
_entity.id
_entity.type
_entity.pdbx_description
1 polymer ?
#
loop_
_entity_poly.entity_id
_entity_poly.type
_entity_poly.pdbx_seq_one_letter_code
_entity_poly.pdbx_strand_id
1 'polypeptide(L)'
;MSTALQSAEKLLMDNIEKANGRIHLSNSNLSYDDSLKAMGPAIHTEGVQESQAPDHASPFHEDNTPFLLSHVGASYSIGTCRPSPVHIFRLWQIYLDRVNPLTKIVHIPTLQPYVTEAAVDQDRIPQNYQCLLCAISLMAAITLDERECQELVGMLRGILVQELMARTRHALLQFNLFENNDMAILQALVLFLKARMFSHAVLFIAINMGYHQDGELFNLTPFETEMRRRIWWQILLQDANVTGMSQNIFQGNFSTKQPQNFNDVNLFPGSTRPIEPRDEPTEMGFVLIINRVMRFVMDSRRAVTNNDKFPMIQRFLKLDQGLQEMERRYIKASAGGVHELALAFRSIVSTNILNILDLSKERHEQGDVIFKAEYTTSQDTFVESDRVGYVYTCMDKYHFTWFARQHFQRHVLVSLGSHVH
;
A
#
# COMPACT_ATOMS: atom_id res chain seq x y z
N MET A 1 24.08 24.64 -13.03
CA MET A 1 23.40 23.36 -12.79
C MET A 1 24.36 22.23 -12.43
N SER A 2 25.38 21.96 -13.26
CA SER A 2 26.33 20.82 -13.08
C SER A 2 26.86 20.64 -11.65
N THR A 3 27.35 21.68 -10.97
CA THR A 3 27.94 21.57 -9.62
C THR A 3 26.92 21.27 -8.52
N ALA A 4 25.71 21.83 -8.60
CA ALA A 4 24.66 21.59 -7.60
C ALA A 4 24.05 20.18 -7.74
N LEU A 5 23.89 19.71 -8.98
CA LEU A 5 23.43 18.36 -9.28
C LEU A 5 24.46 17.32 -8.83
N GLN A 6 25.74 17.51 -9.17
CA GLN A 6 26.84 16.65 -8.70
C GLN A 6 26.93 16.60 -7.16
N SER A 7 26.73 17.75 -6.49
CA SER A 7 26.72 17.79 -5.02
C SER A 7 25.52 17.06 -4.43
N ALA A 8 24.35 17.14 -5.07
CA ALA A 8 23.15 16.44 -4.61
C ALA A 8 23.28 14.92 -4.78
N GLU A 9 23.83 14.46 -5.89
CA GLU A 9 24.08 13.05 -6.17
C GLU A 9 25.09 12.44 -5.23
N LYS A 10 26.21 13.15 -4.99
CA LYS A 10 27.19 12.71 -4.01
C LYS A 10 26.56 12.53 -2.63
N LEU A 11 25.74 13.51 -2.21
CA LEU A 11 25.05 13.43 -0.93
C LEU A 11 24.06 12.26 -0.87
N LEU A 12 23.29 12.02 -1.93
CA LEU A 12 22.35 10.91 -2.03
C LEU A 12 23.07 9.56 -2.03
N MET A 13 24.19 9.43 -2.74
CA MET A 13 25.03 8.23 -2.74
C MET A 13 25.62 7.95 -1.35
N ASP A 14 26.19 8.96 -0.70
CA ASP A 14 26.70 8.84 0.68
C ASP A 14 25.57 8.40 1.65
N ASN A 15 24.36 8.91 1.46
CA ASN A 15 23.19 8.58 2.27
C ASN A 15 22.68 7.15 2.04
N ILE A 16 22.73 6.69 0.79
CA ILE A 16 22.41 5.31 0.43
C ILE A 16 23.46 4.36 0.99
N GLU A 17 24.75 4.66 0.87
CA GLU A 17 25.81 3.84 1.43
C GLU A 17 25.68 3.71 2.95
N LYS A 18 25.34 4.80 3.66
CA LYS A 18 25.04 4.75 5.10
C LYS A 18 23.80 3.92 5.42
N ALA A 19 22.74 4.03 4.61
CA ALA A 19 21.53 3.21 4.75
C ALA A 19 21.86 1.73 4.59
N ASN A 20 22.61 1.41 3.54
CA ASN A 20 23.02 0.06 3.19
C ASN A 20 24.00 -0.51 4.23
N GLY A 21 24.87 0.31 4.81
CA GLY A 21 25.71 -0.09 5.94
C GLY A 21 24.88 -0.55 7.14
N ARG A 22 23.81 0.18 7.49
CA ARG A 22 22.88 -0.23 8.57
C ARG A 22 22.14 -1.52 8.23
N ILE A 23 21.80 -1.70 6.97
CA ILE A 23 21.20 -2.90 6.41
C ILE A 23 22.16 -4.10 6.50
N HIS A 24 23.39 -3.99 6.02
CA HIS A 24 24.40 -5.06 6.06
C HIS A 24 24.82 -5.42 7.49
N LEU A 25 24.86 -4.44 8.41
CA LEU A 25 25.06 -4.69 9.84
C LEU A 25 23.93 -5.53 10.46
N SER A 26 22.73 -5.53 9.87
CA SER A 26 21.61 -6.36 10.32
C SER A 26 21.63 -7.78 9.76
N ASN A 27 22.41 -8.07 8.70
CA ASN A 27 22.46 -9.38 8.07
C ASN A 27 23.75 -9.59 7.25
N SER A 28 24.69 -10.37 7.78
CA SER A 28 26.02 -10.60 7.19
C SER A 28 26.11 -11.73 6.15
N ASN A 29 25.01 -12.36 5.74
CA ASN A 29 25.02 -13.65 5.02
C ASN A 29 24.24 -13.70 3.69
N LEU A 30 23.89 -12.56 3.08
CA LEU A 30 23.06 -12.55 1.86
C LEU A 30 23.91 -12.61 0.58
N SER A 31 23.73 -13.67 -0.22
CA SER A 31 24.37 -13.85 -1.53
C SER A 31 23.57 -13.21 -2.66
N TYR A 32 24.24 -12.81 -3.74
CA TYR A 32 23.63 -12.31 -4.97
C TYR A 32 22.62 -13.31 -5.58
N ASP A 33 22.90 -14.60 -5.47
CA ASP A 33 22.00 -15.66 -5.94
C ASP A 33 20.67 -15.73 -5.17
N ASP A 34 20.67 -15.39 -3.88
CA ASP A 34 19.46 -15.35 -3.05
C ASP A 34 18.57 -14.15 -3.44
N SER A 35 19.19 -13.06 -3.88
CA SER A 35 18.52 -11.87 -4.40
C SER A 35 17.81 -12.15 -5.74
N LEU A 36 18.47 -12.84 -6.67
CA LEU A 36 17.87 -13.24 -7.94
C LEU A 36 16.70 -14.22 -7.78
N LYS A 37 16.82 -15.18 -6.86
CA LYS A 37 15.72 -16.11 -6.54
C LYS A 37 14.49 -15.41 -5.96
N ALA A 38 14.69 -14.42 -5.09
CA ALA A 38 13.59 -13.65 -4.50
C ALA A 38 12.89 -12.74 -5.53
N MET A 39 13.64 -12.24 -6.53
CA MET A 39 13.08 -11.41 -7.60
C MET A 39 12.30 -12.19 -8.66
N GLY A 40 12.71 -13.41 -9.00
CA GLY A 40 12.09 -14.22 -10.08
C GLY A 40 10.55 -14.31 -10.02
N PRO A 41 9.95 -14.66 -8.86
CA PRO A 41 8.48 -14.71 -8.70
C PRO A 41 7.78 -13.34 -8.74
N ALA A 42 8.51 -12.23 -8.57
CA ALA A 42 7.96 -10.88 -8.64
C ALA A 42 7.99 -10.29 -10.06
N ILE A 43 8.87 -10.81 -10.92
CA ILE A 43 9.01 -10.44 -12.34
C ILE A 43 8.04 -11.24 -13.21
N HIS A 44 7.80 -12.52 -12.89
CA HIS A 44 6.77 -13.33 -13.54
C HIS A 44 5.38 -12.98 -12.99
N THR A 45 4.71 -12.01 -13.60
CA THR A 45 3.26 -11.89 -13.50
C THR A 45 2.63 -13.15 -14.09
N GLU A 46 2.10 -14.03 -13.24
CA GLU A 46 1.10 -15.00 -13.69
C GLU A 46 -0.07 -14.19 -14.25
N GLY A 47 -0.23 -14.25 -15.57
CA GLY A 47 -1.15 -13.41 -16.33
C GLY A 47 -2.60 -13.63 -15.90
N VAL A 48 -3.13 -12.73 -15.09
CA VAL A 48 -4.55 -12.43 -15.09
C VAL A 48 -4.80 -11.61 -16.35
N GLN A 49 -5.46 -12.22 -17.34
CA GLN A 49 -5.74 -11.64 -18.66
C GLN A 49 -6.16 -10.16 -18.56
N GLU A 50 -5.35 -9.28 -19.15
CA GLU A 50 -5.73 -7.90 -19.47
C GLU A 50 -6.95 -7.94 -20.40
N SER A 51 -8.13 -7.71 -19.84
CA SER A 51 -9.33 -7.46 -20.63
C SER A 51 -9.46 -5.94 -20.77
N GLN A 52 -9.32 -5.44 -21.99
CA GLN A 52 -9.43 -4.02 -22.33
C GLN A 52 -10.78 -3.46 -21.84
N ALA A 53 -10.73 -2.30 -21.17
CA ALA A 53 -11.93 -1.56 -20.76
C ALA A 53 -12.67 -1.04 -22.01
N PRO A 54 -14.00 -1.18 -22.12
CA PRO A 54 -14.75 -0.52 -23.17
C PRO A 54 -14.90 0.97 -22.87
N ASP A 55 -14.70 1.77 -23.91
CA ASP A 55 -14.96 3.21 -23.92
C ASP A 55 -16.46 3.53 -23.70
N HIS A 56 -16.67 4.58 -22.91
CA HIS A 56 -17.90 5.38 -22.79
C HIS A 56 -19.22 4.66 -22.40
N ALA A 57 -19.51 4.63 -21.09
CA ALA A 57 -20.88 4.61 -20.57
C ALA A 57 -21.06 5.60 -19.41
N SER A 58 -22.17 6.34 -19.41
CA SER A 58 -22.50 7.46 -18.51
C SER A 58 -22.57 7.04 -17.03
N PRO A 59 -22.13 7.88 -16.06
CA PRO A 59 -21.86 7.44 -14.68
C PRO A 59 -23.03 7.49 -13.68
N PHE A 60 -24.28 7.69 -14.11
CA PHE A 60 -25.38 7.96 -13.17
C PHE A 60 -26.54 6.97 -13.35
N HIS A 61 -26.46 5.83 -12.66
CA HIS A 61 -27.63 5.08 -12.22
C HIS A 61 -27.35 4.47 -10.84
N GLU A 62 -28.38 4.53 -9.98
CA GLU A 62 -28.42 3.98 -8.62
C GLU A 62 -28.15 2.46 -8.66
N ASP A 63 -27.26 2.00 -7.77
CA ASP A 63 -26.77 0.62 -7.61
C ASP A 63 -25.88 0.00 -8.71
N ASN A 64 -24.72 0.63 -8.97
CA ASN A 64 -23.63 0.04 -9.76
C ASN A 64 -22.75 -0.99 -8.99
N THR A 65 -23.11 -1.33 -7.74
CA THR A 65 -22.37 -2.30 -6.90
C THR A 65 -22.09 -3.63 -7.62
N PRO A 66 -23.06 -4.23 -8.35
CA PRO A 66 -22.80 -5.44 -9.12
C PRO A 66 -21.80 -5.23 -10.24
N PHE A 67 -21.76 -4.07 -10.91
CA PHE A 67 -20.83 -3.76 -12.00
C PHE A 67 -19.39 -3.54 -11.51
N LEU A 68 -19.23 -2.89 -10.36
CA LEU A 68 -17.91 -2.72 -9.71
C LEU A 68 -17.28 -4.06 -9.35
N LEU A 69 -18.13 -5.04 -9.05
CA LEU A 69 -17.71 -6.38 -8.71
C LEU A 69 -17.70 -7.28 -9.98
N SER A 70 -18.57 -7.08 -10.98
CA SER A 70 -18.90 -7.98 -12.14
C SER A 70 -17.74 -8.42 -13.02
N HIS A 71 -16.58 -7.77 -13.00
CA HIS A 71 -15.42 -8.16 -13.81
C HIS A 71 -14.80 -9.53 -13.41
N VAL A 72 -15.46 -10.33 -12.58
CA VAL A 72 -15.06 -11.69 -12.17
C VAL A 72 -16.00 -12.69 -12.85
N GLY A 73 -15.42 -13.59 -13.66
CA GLY A 73 -16.15 -14.64 -14.35
C GLY A 73 -16.88 -15.62 -13.42
N ALA A 74 -17.91 -16.24 -14.01
CA ALA A 74 -18.76 -17.36 -13.55
C ALA A 74 -19.31 -17.32 -12.12
N SER A 75 -20.64 -17.35 -12.02
CA SER A 75 -21.39 -17.68 -10.82
C SER A 75 -21.01 -19.07 -10.31
N TYR A 76 -20.17 -19.14 -9.29
CA TYR A 76 -19.92 -20.38 -8.55
C TYR A 76 -20.88 -20.51 -7.37
N SER A 77 -21.32 -21.73 -7.10
CA SER A 77 -22.03 -22.09 -5.88
C SER A 77 -21.12 -21.74 -4.70
N ILE A 78 -21.52 -20.78 -3.86
CA ILE A 78 -20.81 -20.52 -2.61
C ILE A 78 -20.86 -21.84 -1.83
N GLY A 79 -19.70 -22.46 -1.61
CA GLY A 79 -19.62 -23.64 -0.78
C GLY A 79 -20.28 -23.32 0.55
N THR A 80 -21.21 -24.14 1.01
CA THR A 80 -21.89 -23.94 2.31
C THR A 80 -20.95 -24.22 3.50
N CYS A 81 -19.70 -24.62 3.24
CA CYS A 81 -18.72 -25.00 4.24
C CYS A 81 -18.21 -23.77 5.00
N ARG A 82 -18.72 -23.54 6.21
CA ARG A 82 -18.18 -22.48 7.09
C ARG A 82 -16.70 -22.74 7.38
N PRO A 83 -15.83 -21.71 7.36
CA PRO A 83 -14.43 -21.90 7.67
C PRO A 83 -14.28 -22.46 9.10
N SER A 84 -13.43 -23.47 9.27
CA SER A 84 -13.12 -24.04 10.58
C SER A 84 -12.64 -22.94 11.54
N PRO A 85 -12.98 -23.00 12.84
CA PRO A 85 -12.46 -22.08 13.86
C PRO A 85 -10.93 -21.96 13.82
N VAL A 86 -10.25 -23.08 13.56
CA VAL A 86 -8.79 -23.13 13.41
C VAL A 86 -8.32 -22.28 12.22
N HIS A 87 -9.04 -22.33 11.09
CA HIS A 87 -8.71 -21.53 9.92
C HIS A 87 -8.94 -20.05 10.17
N ILE A 88 -10.00 -19.67 10.90
CA ILE A 88 -10.27 -18.27 11.27
C ILE A 88 -9.10 -17.70 12.07
N PHE A 89 -8.67 -18.37 13.15
CA PHE A 89 -7.54 -17.90 13.95
C PHE A 89 -6.22 -17.91 13.19
N ARG A 90 -5.98 -18.93 12.36
CA ARG A 90 -4.76 -19.03 11.55
C ARG A 90 -4.66 -17.87 10.55
N LEU A 91 -5.71 -17.64 9.78
CA LEU A 91 -5.76 -16.56 8.79
C LEU A 91 -5.74 -15.18 9.45
N TRP A 92 -6.36 -15.02 10.62
CA TRP A 92 -6.24 -13.81 11.43
C TRP A 92 -4.78 -13.53 11.82
N GLN A 93 -4.07 -14.52 12.35
CA GLN A 93 -2.66 -14.36 12.72
C GLN A 93 -1.79 -14.01 11.51
N ILE A 94 -1.99 -14.70 10.39
CA ILE A 94 -1.29 -14.40 9.13
C ILE A 94 -1.54 -12.95 8.69
N TYR A 95 -2.78 -12.47 8.78
CA TYR A 95 -3.11 -11.08 8.47
C TYR A 95 -2.37 -10.10 9.39
N LEU A 96 -2.36 -10.36 10.71
CA LEU A 96 -1.68 -9.53 11.70
C LEU A 96 -0.17 -9.42 11.42
N ASP A 97 0.45 -10.50 10.95
CA ASP A 97 1.88 -10.57 10.71
C ASP A 97 2.28 -10.01 9.33
N ARG A 98 1.47 -10.30 8.29
CA ARG A 98 1.86 -10.05 6.89
C ARG A 98 1.19 -8.86 6.22
N VAL A 99 0.02 -8.42 6.70
CA VAL A 99 -0.81 -7.42 6.02
C VAL A 99 -1.05 -6.17 6.87
N ASN A 100 -1.46 -6.35 8.12
CA ASN A 100 -1.75 -5.24 9.02
C ASN A 100 -0.57 -4.26 9.20
N PRO A 101 0.69 -4.70 9.37
CA PRO A 101 1.82 -3.78 9.61
C PRO A 101 2.09 -2.82 8.44
N LEU A 102 1.67 -3.18 7.23
CA LEU A 102 1.88 -2.39 6.01
C LEU A 102 0.69 -1.52 5.62
N THR A 103 -0.48 -1.74 6.24
CA THR A 103 -1.73 -1.11 5.82
C THR A 103 -2.43 -0.36 6.95
N LYS A 104 -2.45 -0.94 8.16
CA LYS A 104 -3.06 -0.39 9.38
C LYS A 104 -4.47 0.17 9.21
N ILE A 105 -5.25 -0.38 8.26
CA ILE A 105 -6.60 0.11 8.00
C ILE A 105 -7.64 -0.41 9.00
N VAL A 106 -7.29 -1.42 9.80
CA VAL A 106 -8.13 -1.97 10.86
C VAL A 106 -7.51 -1.68 12.23
N HIS A 107 -8.37 -1.70 13.26
CA HIS A 107 -7.95 -1.56 14.65
C HIS A 107 -7.98 -2.93 15.34
N ILE A 108 -6.81 -3.50 15.66
CA ILE A 108 -6.69 -4.87 16.18
C ILE A 108 -7.54 -5.08 17.44
N PRO A 109 -7.43 -4.23 18.50
CA PRO A 109 -8.18 -4.44 19.74
C PRO A 109 -9.70 -4.45 19.56
N THR A 110 -10.23 -3.69 18.58
CA THR A 110 -11.67 -3.65 18.31
C THR A 110 -12.12 -4.89 17.54
N LEU A 111 -11.27 -5.47 16.69
CA LEU A 111 -11.63 -6.63 15.87
C LEU A 111 -11.43 -7.97 16.58
N GLN A 112 -10.49 -8.08 17.51
CA GLN A 112 -10.17 -9.32 18.20
C GLN A 112 -11.41 -10.03 18.84
N PRO A 113 -12.36 -9.32 19.47
CA PRO A 113 -13.58 -9.95 19.98
C PRO A 113 -14.45 -10.56 18.87
N TYR A 114 -14.58 -9.88 17.73
CA TYR A 114 -15.36 -10.40 16.58
C TYR A 114 -14.71 -11.64 15.97
N VAL A 115 -13.38 -11.69 15.89
CA VAL A 115 -12.65 -12.89 15.43
C VAL A 115 -12.93 -14.07 16.37
N THR A 116 -12.90 -13.81 17.67
CA THR A 116 -13.13 -14.83 18.70
C THR A 116 -14.56 -15.36 18.64
N GLU A 117 -15.54 -14.48 18.52
CA GLU A 117 -16.95 -14.89 18.41
C GLU A 117 -17.24 -15.60 17.08
N ALA A 118 -16.66 -15.13 15.96
CA ALA A 118 -16.82 -15.77 14.65
C ALA A 118 -16.26 -17.20 14.61
N ALA A 119 -15.24 -17.49 15.42
CA ALA A 119 -14.69 -18.83 15.59
C ALA A 119 -15.62 -19.76 16.38
N VAL A 120 -16.54 -19.23 17.17
CA VAL A 120 -17.59 -20.03 17.84
C VAL A 120 -18.78 -20.18 16.91
N ASP A 121 -19.30 -19.07 16.42
CA ASP A 121 -20.48 -19.01 15.57
C ASP A 121 -20.51 -17.69 14.78
N GLN A 122 -20.32 -17.78 13.47
CA GLN A 122 -20.28 -16.64 12.57
C GLN A 122 -21.61 -15.87 12.52
N ASP A 123 -22.74 -16.52 12.82
CA ASP A 123 -24.06 -15.87 12.77
C ASP A 123 -24.28 -14.90 13.94
N ARG A 124 -23.44 -14.96 14.97
CA ARG A 124 -23.52 -14.08 16.16
C ARG A 124 -22.86 -12.73 15.98
N ILE A 125 -22.01 -12.59 14.96
CA ILE A 125 -21.37 -11.31 14.65
C ILE A 125 -22.18 -10.55 13.59
N PRO A 126 -22.22 -9.21 13.64
CA PRO A 126 -22.96 -8.43 12.64
C PRO A 126 -22.41 -8.62 11.22
N GLN A 127 -23.29 -8.53 10.22
CA GLN A 127 -22.98 -8.87 8.82
C GLN A 127 -21.84 -8.02 8.21
N ASN A 128 -21.70 -6.75 8.62
CA ASN A 128 -20.59 -5.89 8.21
C ASN A 128 -19.24 -6.41 8.70
N TYR A 129 -19.16 -6.90 9.95
CA TYR A 129 -17.96 -7.52 10.48
C TYR A 129 -17.72 -8.91 9.88
N GLN A 130 -18.77 -9.67 9.55
CA GLN A 130 -18.59 -10.92 8.78
C GLN A 130 -17.93 -10.64 7.43
N CYS A 131 -18.39 -9.59 6.73
CA CYS A 131 -17.80 -9.15 5.46
C CYS A 131 -16.33 -8.74 5.63
N LEU A 132 -16.02 -7.97 6.67
CA LEU A 132 -14.66 -7.54 6.96
C LEU A 132 -13.73 -8.72 7.29
N LEU A 133 -14.17 -9.67 8.11
CA LEU A 133 -13.39 -10.87 8.44
C LEU A 133 -13.13 -11.76 7.21
N CYS A 134 -14.09 -11.86 6.29
CA CYS A 134 -13.89 -12.52 5.00
C CYS A 134 -12.80 -11.82 4.16
N ALA A 135 -12.84 -10.49 4.06
CA ALA A 135 -11.85 -9.71 3.32
C ALA A 135 -10.44 -9.80 3.94
N ILE A 136 -10.36 -9.80 5.28
CA ILE A 136 -9.13 -10.04 6.05
C ILE A 136 -8.56 -11.44 5.73
N SER A 137 -9.42 -12.46 5.76
CA SER A 137 -9.05 -13.84 5.46
C SER A 137 -8.55 -13.99 4.02
N LEU A 138 -9.21 -13.34 3.05
CA LEU A 138 -8.79 -13.30 1.66
C LEU A 138 -7.40 -12.69 1.51
N MET A 139 -7.15 -11.55 2.17
CA MET A 139 -5.84 -10.91 2.14
C MET A 139 -4.76 -11.80 2.75
N ALA A 140 -5.04 -12.46 3.88
CA ALA A 140 -4.12 -13.45 4.46
C ALA A 140 -3.80 -14.58 3.47
N ALA A 141 -4.81 -15.17 2.84
CA ALA A 141 -4.63 -16.26 1.87
C ALA A 141 -3.78 -15.85 0.66
N ILE A 142 -3.86 -14.60 0.21
CA ILE A 142 -3.05 -14.08 -0.90
C ILE A 142 -1.56 -14.04 -0.55
N THR A 143 -1.21 -13.83 0.73
CA THR A 143 0.17 -13.79 1.21
C THR A 143 0.81 -15.15 1.43
N LEU A 144 0.05 -16.24 1.31
CA LEU A 144 0.56 -17.61 1.43
C LEU A 144 1.12 -18.10 0.10
N ASP A 145 2.17 -18.92 0.15
CA ASP A 145 2.53 -19.79 -0.97
C ASP A 145 1.74 -21.11 -0.95
N GLU A 146 1.90 -21.94 -1.98
CA GLU A 146 1.17 -23.22 -2.11
C GLU A 146 1.51 -24.21 -0.98
N ARG A 147 2.78 -24.26 -0.54
CA ARG A 147 3.21 -25.16 0.53
C ARG A 147 2.65 -24.70 1.87
N GLU A 148 2.79 -23.41 2.18
CA GLU A 148 2.26 -22.82 3.40
C GLU A 148 0.74 -22.99 3.49
N CYS A 149 0.02 -22.79 2.38
CA CYS A 149 -1.43 -22.99 2.34
C CYS A 149 -1.81 -24.45 2.66
N GLN A 150 -1.09 -25.41 2.06
CA GLN A 150 -1.31 -26.82 2.32
C GLN A 150 -0.96 -27.22 3.76
N GLU A 151 0.11 -26.67 4.35
CA GLU A 151 0.54 -26.99 5.72
C GLU A 151 -0.31 -26.32 6.80
N LEU A 152 -0.67 -25.05 6.61
CA LEU A 152 -1.35 -24.25 7.63
C LEU A 152 -2.88 -24.36 7.57
N VAL A 153 -3.43 -24.60 6.38
CA VAL A 153 -4.89 -24.62 6.10
C VAL A 153 -5.35 -25.97 5.54
N GLY A 154 -4.45 -26.80 5.01
CA GLY A 154 -4.83 -28.12 4.46
C GLY A 154 -5.52 -28.06 3.09
N MET A 155 -5.52 -26.90 2.44
CA MET A 155 -6.18 -26.66 1.16
C MET A 155 -5.19 -26.18 0.11
N LEU A 156 -5.48 -26.45 -1.17
CA LEU A 156 -4.78 -25.81 -2.28
C LEU A 156 -5.06 -24.31 -2.26
N ARG A 157 -4.02 -23.50 -2.48
CA ARG A 157 -4.10 -22.04 -2.40
C ARG A 157 -5.12 -21.47 -3.40
N GLY A 158 -5.11 -21.99 -4.62
CA GLY A 158 -6.07 -21.58 -5.66
C GLY A 158 -7.52 -21.75 -5.23
N ILE A 159 -7.85 -22.87 -4.58
CA ILE A 159 -9.20 -23.16 -4.08
C ILE A 159 -9.56 -22.20 -2.94
N LEU A 160 -8.67 -22.06 -1.95
CA LEU A 160 -8.90 -21.18 -0.79
C LEU A 160 -9.13 -19.72 -1.22
N VAL A 161 -8.28 -19.19 -2.08
CA VAL A 161 -8.38 -17.80 -2.57
C VAL A 161 -9.67 -17.61 -3.37
N GLN A 162 -10.02 -18.54 -4.27
CA GLN A 162 -11.25 -18.46 -5.04
C GLN A 162 -12.50 -18.47 -4.15
N GLU A 163 -12.53 -19.35 -3.15
CA GLU A 163 -13.64 -19.45 -2.22
C GLU A 163 -13.80 -18.17 -1.39
N LEU A 164 -12.71 -17.68 -0.79
CA LEU A 164 -12.70 -16.44 -0.01
C LEU A 164 -13.05 -15.22 -0.87
N MET A 165 -12.63 -15.19 -2.12
CA MET A 165 -12.99 -14.13 -3.07
C MET A 165 -14.49 -14.15 -3.36
N ALA A 166 -15.07 -15.33 -3.64
CA ALA A 166 -16.49 -15.48 -3.88
C ALA A 166 -17.33 -15.09 -2.64
N ARG A 167 -16.92 -15.53 -1.45
CA ARG A 167 -17.58 -15.18 -0.16
C ARG A 167 -17.53 -13.69 0.11
N THR A 168 -16.35 -13.07 0.00
CA THR A 168 -16.17 -11.64 0.26
C THR A 168 -17.00 -10.81 -0.72
N ARG A 169 -16.97 -11.17 -2.01
CA ARG A 169 -17.81 -10.53 -3.02
C ARG A 169 -19.29 -10.65 -2.68
N HIS A 170 -19.75 -11.86 -2.35
CA HIS A 170 -21.15 -12.08 -2.01
C HIS A 170 -21.57 -11.24 -0.80
N ALA A 171 -20.74 -11.18 0.24
CA ALA A 171 -20.99 -10.36 1.41
C ALA A 171 -21.07 -8.86 1.06
N LEU A 172 -20.14 -8.35 0.24
CA LEU A 172 -20.17 -6.95 -0.23
C LEU A 172 -21.42 -6.60 -1.04
N LEU A 173 -21.92 -7.54 -1.87
CA LEU A 173 -23.15 -7.37 -2.66
C LEU A 173 -24.42 -7.24 -1.82
N GLN A 174 -24.38 -7.60 -0.54
CA GLN A 174 -25.52 -7.43 0.38
C GLN A 174 -25.67 -5.98 0.86
N PHE A 175 -24.70 -5.10 0.55
CA PHE A 175 -24.71 -3.70 0.95
C PHE A 175 -24.77 -2.79 -0.28
N ASN A 176 -25.61 -1.75 -0.22
CA ASN A 176 -25.53 -0.66 -1.20
C ASN A 176 -24.28 0.19 -0.87
N LEU A 177 -23.19 -0.03 -1.59
CA LEU A 177 -21.89 0.58 -1.28
C LEU A 177 -21.88 2.12 -1.45
N PHE A 178 -22.84 2.70 -2.18
CA PHE A 178 -22.91 4.15 -2.37
C PHE A 178 -23.71 4.85 -1.28
N GLU A 179 -24.70 4.19 -0.68
CA GLU A 179 -25.53 4.74 0.39
C GLU A 179 -25.07 4.32 1.79
N ASN A 180 -24.28 3.26 1.89
CA ASN A 180 -23.80 2.72 3.15
C ASN A 180 -22.60 3.51 3.70
N ASN A 181 -22.74 4.05 4.91
CA ASN A 181 -21.70 4.83 5.60
C ASN A 181 -20.91 4.01 6.65
N ASP A 182 -20.93 2.68 6.58
CA ASP A 182 -20.27 1.78 7.53
C ASP A 182 -18.76 1.66 7.25
N MET A 183 -17.95 1.91 8.28
CA MET A 183 -16.49 1.85 8.20
C MET A 183 -15.97 0.43 7.93
N ALA A 184 -16.59 -0.60 8.51
CA ALA A 184 -16.16 -1.99 8.33
C ALA A 184 -16.41 -2.46 6.88
N ILE A 185 -17.50 -2.00 6.26
CA ILE A 185 -17.75 -2.24 4.84
C ILE A 185 -16.71 -1.57 3.95
N LEU A 186 -16.38 -0.30 4.21
CA LEU A 186 -15.33 0.38 3.45
C LEU A 186 -13.95 -0.30 3.63
N GLN A 187 -13.59 -0.70 4.86
CA GLN A 187 -12.38 -1.48 5.13
C GLN A 187 -12.37 -2.79 4.34
N ALA A 188 -13.49 -3.52 4.33
CA ALA A 188 -13.63 -4.76 3.59
C ALA A 188 -13.44 -4.55 2.08
N LEU A 189 -14.05 -3.49 1.53
CA LEU A 189 -13.92 -3.12 0.13
C LEU A 189 -12.48 -2.75 -0.25
N VAL A 190 -11.79 -1.97 0.59
CA VAL A 190 -10.38 -1.60 0.38
C VAL A 190 -9.49 -2.84 0.35
N LEU A 191 -9.65 -3.77 1.30
CA LEU A 191 -8.91 -5.04 1.31
C LEU A 191 -9.23 -5.90 0.08
N PHE A 192 -10.51 -6.04 -0.27
CA PHE A 192 -10.95 -6.82 -1.43
C PHE A 192 -10.39 -6.28 -2.75
N LEU A 193 -10.36 -4.96 -2.93
CA LEU A 193 -9.78 -4.35 -4.13
C LEU A 193 -8.25 -4.47 -4.14
N LYS A 194 -7.61 -4.46 -2.97
CA LYS A 194 -6.17 -4.73 -2.85
C LYS A 194 -5.82 -6.16 -3.28
N ALA A 195 -6.73 -7.11 -3.10
CA ALA A 195 -6.57 -8.50 -3.53
C ALA A 195 -6.69 -8.73 -5.04
N ARG A 196 -7.29 -7.80 -5.80
CA ARG A 196 -7.64 -8.01 -7.22
C ARG A 196 -6.92 -7.01 -8.12
N MET A 197 -7.42 -5.79 -8.19
CA MET A 197 -6.87 -4.59 -8.81
C MET A 197 -7.80 -3.44 -8.38
N PHE A 198 -7.25 -2.26 -8.11
CA PHE A 198 -8.03 -1.12 -7.61
C PHE A 198 -9.06 -0.64 -8.63
N SER A 199 -10.25 -0.29 -8.15
CA SER A 199 -11.29 0.41 -8.92
C SER A 199 -11.40 1.84 -8.42
N HIS A 200 -11.43 2.81 -9.34
CA HIS A 200 -11.66 4.23 -9.01
C HIS A 200 -12.93 4.44 -8.18
N ALA A 201 -13.89 3.50 -8.23
CA ALA A 201 -15.13 3.61 -7.49
C ALA A 201 -14.95 3.67 -5.96
N VAL A 202 -13.92 3.02 -5.39
CA VAL A 202 -13.71 3.11 -3.93
C VAL A 202 -13.30 4.51 -3.50
N LEU A 203 -12.60 5.25 -4.36
CA LEU A 203 -12.27 6.66 -4.10
C LEU A 203 -13.56 7.49 -4.04
N PHE A 204 -14.47 7.32 -4.99
CA PHE A 204 -15.76 8.01 -4.99
C PHE A 204 -16.64 7.63 -3.79
N ILE A 205 -16.71 6.35 -3.44
CA ILE A 205 -17.43 5.86 -2.25
C ILE A 205 -16.88 6.52 -0.98
N ALA A 206 -15.55 6.50 -0.80
CA ALA A 206 -14.92 7.12 0.36
C ALA A 206 -15.11 8.64 0.40
N ILE A 207 -15.12 9.32 -0.76
CA ILE A 207 -15.45 10.75 -0.85
C ILE A 207 -16.89 10.98 -0.40
N ASN A 208 -17.85 10.17 -0.87
CA ASN A 208 -19.26 10.27 -0.49
C ASN A 208 -19.47 10.07 1.02
N MET A 209 -18.71 9.15 1.64
CA MET A 209 -18.70 8.93 3.08
C MET A 209 -17.93 10.01 3.89
N GLY A 210 -17.35 11.00 3.22
CA GLY A 210 -16.65 12.13 3.84
C GLY A 210 -15.20 11.85 4.28
N TYR A 211 -14.55 10.77 3.83
CA TYR A 211 -13.18 10.42 4.27
C TYR A 211 -12.09 11.37 3.74
N HIS A 212 -12.41 12.14 2.70
CA HIS A 212 -11.56 13.21 2.17
C HIS A 212 -11.54 14.47 3.07
N GLN A 213 -12.41 14.54 4.07
CA GLN A 213 -12.39 15.61 5.06
C GLN A 213 -11.94 15.07 6.40
N ASP A 214 -11.09 15.81 7.11
CA ASP A 214 -10.58 15.38 8.40
C ASP A 214 -11.71 15.29 9.43
N GLY A 215 -11.73 14.19 10.20
CA GLY A 215 -12.79 13.92 11.19
C GLY A 215 -12.95 15.01 12.25
N GLU A 216 -11.88 15.76 12.54
CA GLU A 216 -11.93 16.90 13.46
C GLU A 216 -12.91 18.00 12.98
N LEU A 217 -13.11 18.16 11.67
CA LEU A 217 -14.05 19.15 11.11
C LEU A 217 -15.51 18.80 11.42
N PHE A 218 -15.79 17.53 11.67
CA PHE A 218 -17.13 17.04 12.02
C PHE A 218 -17.26 16.72 13.52
N ASN A 219 -16.26 17.08 14.34
CA ASN A 219 -16.19 16.73 15.76
C ASN A 219 -16.33 15.22 16.03
N LEU A 220 -15.80 14.37 15.13
CA LEU A 220 -15.77 12.93 15.37
C LEU A 220 -14.87 12.57 16.54
N THR A 221 -15.08 11.39 17.10
CA THR A 221 -14.19 10.88 18.16
C THR A 221 -12.73 10.76 17.64
N PRO A 222 -11.72 10.89 18.52
CA PRO A 222 -10.34 10.55 18.20
C PRO A 222 -10.19 9.19 17.50
N PHE A 223 -10.97 8.18 17.91
CA PHE A 223 -10.98 6.86 17.30
C PHE A 223 -11.43 6.92 15.84
N GLU A 224 -12.62 7.45 15.58
CA GLU A 224 -13.16 7.52 14.21
C GLU A 224 -12.31 8.41 13.32
N THR A 225 -11.81 9.52 13.84
CA THR A 225 -10.92 10.45 13.13
C THR A 225 -9.65 9.73 12.66
N GLU A 226 -8.97 9.01 13.56
CA GLU A 226 -7.75 8.30 13.20
C GLU A 226 -8.03 7.17 12.20
N MET A 227 -9.08 6.38 12.42
CA MET A 227 -9.42 5.29 11.51
C MET A 227 -9.76 5.81 10.11
N ARG A 228 -10.48 6.93 10.00
CA ARG A 228 -10.74 7.62 8.72
C ARG A 228 -9.46 8.07 8.04
N ARG A 229 -8.51 8.66 8.79
CA ARG A 229 -7.19 9.02 8.25
C ARG A 229 -6.47 7.79 7.69
N ARG A 230 -6.37 6.70 8.45
CA ARG A 230 -5.68 5.48 8.01
C ARG A 230 -6.29 4.89 6.73
N ILE A 231 -7.62 4.81 6.67
CA ILE A 231 -8.34 4.30 5.49
C ILE A 231 -8.16 5.22 4.28
N TRP A 232 -8.33 6.54 4.45
CA TRP A 232 -8.18 7.50 3.36
C TRP A 232 -6.78 7.42 2.73
N TRP A 233 -5.74 7.46 3.55
CA TRP A 233 -4.36 7.39 3.07
C TRP A 233 -4.04 6.09 2.34
N GLN A 234 -4.60 4.97 2.80
CA GLN A 234 -4.47 3.70 2.10
C GLN A 234 -5.14 3.74 0.72
N ILE A 235 -6.32 4.36 0.61
CA ILE A 235 -7.01 4.53 -0.67
C ILE A 235 -6.17 5.38 -1.63
N LEU A 236 -5.59 6.48 -1.15
CA LEU A 236 -4.72 7.33 -1.99
C LEU A 236 -3.49 6.57 -2.49
N LEU A 237 -2.85 5.80 -1.60
CA LEU A 237 -1.70 4.98 -1.96
C LEU A 237 -2.08 3.96 -3.04
N GLN A 238 -3.25 3.34 -2.92
CA GLN A 238 -3.70 2.33 -3.87
C GLN A 238 -4.10 2.93 -5.23
N ASP A 239 -4.78 4.07 -5.24
CA ASP A 239 -5.13 4.79 -6.48
C ASP A 239 -3.87 5.17 -7.28
N ALA A 240 -2.85 5.71 -6.59
CA ALA A 240 -1.62 6.17 -7.23
C ALA A 240 -0.90 5.08 -8.03
N ASN A 241 -0.94 3.83 -7.55
CA ASN A 241 -0.31 2.70 -8.23
C ASN A 241 -1.04 2.28 -9.50
N VAL A 242 -2.37 2.40 -9.53
CA VAL A 242 -3.19 1.94 -10.66
C VAL A 242 -3.28 3.01 -11.74
N THR A 243 -3.46 4.26 -11.34
CA THR A 243 -3.79 5.36 -12.25
C THR A 243 -2.56 6.20 -12.62
N GLY A 244 -1.42 5.93 -11.98
CA GLY A 244 -0.27 6.84 -12.02
C GLY A 244 -0.65 8.24 -11.50
N MET A 245 -1.64 8.32 -10.59
CA MET A 245 -2.35 9.53 -10.15
C MET A 245 -2.95 10.32 -11.32
N SER A 246 -4.06 9.82 -11.87
CA SER A 246 -4.81 10.53 -12.90
C SER A 246 -5.26 11.93 -12.43
N GLN A 247 -5.27 12.89 -13.37
CA GLN A 247 -5.10 14.34 -13.11
C GLN A 247 -6.27 15.05 -12.40
N ASN A 248 -7.40 14.40 -12.13
CA ASN A 248 -8.64 15.14 -11.82
C ASN A 248 -9.04 15.21 -10.34
N ILE A 249 -8.72 14.23 -9.49
CA ILE A 249 -9.21 14.23 -8.09
C ILE A 249 -8.15 14.72 -7.08
N PHE A 250 -6.88 14.76 -7.47
CA PHE A 250 -5.77 15.08 -6.57
C PHE A 250 -5.29 16.53 -6.59
N GLN A 251 -6.03 17.47 -7.19
CA GLN A 251 -5.71 18.91 -7.23
C GLN A 251 -5.75 19.64 -5.87
N GLY A 252 -5.77 18.96 -4.72
CA GLY A 252 -5.67 19.63 -3.40
C GLY A 252 -6.89 19.54 -2.52
N ASN A 253 -8.00 19.00 -3.00
CA ASN A 253 -9.30 19.19 -2.36
C ASN A 253 -9.63 18.15 -1.29
N PHE A 254 -8.67 17.83 -0.42
CA PHE A 254 -8.94 17.03 0.78
C PHE A 254 -8.20 17.64 1.98
N SER A 255 -8.84 17.64 3.15
CA SER A 255 -8.30 18.23 4.38
C SER A 255 -7.74 17.18 5.35
N THR A 256 -7.96 15.89 5.07
CA THR A 256 -7.53 14.76 5.91
C THR A 256 -6.02 14.80 6.22
N LYS A 257 -5.69 14.86 7.51
CA LYS A 257 -4.31 14.87 8.01
C LYS A 257 -3.67 13.48 7.86
N GLN A 258 -2.34 13.41 7.99
CA GLN A 258 -1.65 12.13 8.05
C GLN A 258 -2.03 11.36 9.33
N PRO A 259 -2.04 10.01 9.29
CA PRO A 259 -2.19 9.20 10.50
C PRO A 259 -1.14 9.55 11.54
N GLN A 260 -1.45 9.30 12.81
CA GLN A 260 -0.56 9.63 13.93
C GLN A 260 0.33 8.45 14.34
N ASN A 261 1.47 8.75 14.97
CA ASN A 261 2.43 7.74 15.41
C ASN A 261 2.08 7.19 16.79
N PHE A 262 1.22 6.17 16.88
CA PHE A 262 0.93 5.45 18.12
C PHE A 262 0.51 4.00 17.87
N ASN A 263 0.58 3.16 18.91
CA ASN A 263 0.15 1.77 18.86
C ASN A 263 -1.37 1.66 19.06
N ASP A 264 -2.00 0.65 18.45
CA ASP A 264 -3.46 0.47 18.53
C ASP A 264 -3.95 0.30 19.97
N VAL A 265 -3.16 -0.33 20.84
CA VAL A 265 -3.50 -0.49 22.26
C VAL A 265 -3.75 0.83 23.01
N ASN A 266 -3.33 1.97 22.45
CA ASN A 266 -3.55 3.28 23.03
C ASN A 266 -4.84 3.97 22.56
N LEU A 267 -5.48 3.46 21.51
CA LEU A 267 -6.69 4.01 20.93
C LEU A 267 -7.88 3.07 21.17
N PHE A 268 -9.04 3.61 21.52
CA PHE A 268 -10.25 2.82 21.73
C PHE A 268 -11.50 3.62 21.34
N PRO A 269 -12.63 2.99 20.94
CA PRO A 269 -13.83 3.68 20.46
C PRO A 269 -14.37 4.79 21.39
N GLY A 270 -14.23 4.61 22.71
CA GLY A 270 -14.65 5.60 23.71
C GLY A 270 -13.62 6.69 24.03
N SER A 271 -12.54 6.82 23.25
CA SER A 271 -11.51 7.85 23.49
C SER A 271 -12.11 9.23 23.27
N THR A 272 -12.06 10.10 24.29
CA THR A 272 -12.59 11.48 24.21
C THR A 272 -11.50 12.53 24.06
N ARG A 273 -10.25 12.18 24.39
CA ARG A 273 -9.10 13.07 24.28
C ARG A 273 -8.24 12.68 23.08
N PRO A 274 -7.71 13.64 22.33
CA PRO A 274 -6.69 13.37 21.31
C PRO A 274 -5.51 12.62 21.94
N ILE A 275 -4.99 11.63 21.22
CA ILE A 275 -3.78 10.92 21.62
C ILE A 275 -2.58 11.73 21.15
N GLU A 276 -1.61 11.92 22.03
CA GLU A 276 -0.35 12.56 21.64
C GLU A 276 0.48 11.57 20.81
N PRO A 277 0.93 11.97 19.60
CA PRO A 277 1.86 11.17 18.81
C PRO A 277 3.13 10.89 19.61
N ARG A 278 3.63 9.67 19.55
CA ARG A 278 4.87 9.28 20.22
C ARG A 278 6.07 9.69 19.37
N ASP A 279 7.17 10.00 20.05
CA ASP A 279 8.48 10.24 19.44
C ASP A 279 9.33 8.97 19.30
N GLU A 280 8.75 7.82 19.62
CA GLU A 280 9.39 6.51 19.62
C GLU A 280 8.89 5.60 18.48
N PRO A 281 9.58 4.50 18.18
CA PRO A 281 9.08 3.48 17.26
C PRO A 281 7.72 2.91 17.67
N THR A 282 6.79 2.85 16.72
CA THR A 282 5.45 2.26 16.89
C THR A 282 5.08 1.40 15.69
N GLU A 283 3.98 0.67 15.80
CA GLU A 283 3.37 -0.10 14.70
C GLU A 283 3.05 0.74 13.45
N MET A 284 2.97 2.07 13.56
CA MET A 284 2.68 2.98 12.44
C MET A 284 3.92 3.38 11.64
N GLY A 285 5.14 3.06 12.09
CA GLY A 285 6.38 3.60 11.53
C GLY A 285 6.51 3.46 10.01
N PHE A 286 6.25 2.26 9.47
CA PHE A 286 6.29 2.02 8.03
C PHE A 286 5.19 2.77 7.27
N VAL A 287 3.95 2.75 7.79
CA VAL A 287 2.81 3.46 7.19
C VAL A 287 3.08 4.97 7.10
N LEU A 288 3.74 5.55 8.10
CA LEU A 288 4.11 6.97 8.07
C LEU A 288 5.17 7.26 6.99
N ILE A 289 6.18 6.39 6.85
CA ILE A 289 7.22 6.53 5.83
C ILE A 289 6.62 6.50 4.42
N ILE A 290 5.76 5.52 4.12
CA ILE A 290 5.15 5.44 2.80
C ILE A 290 4.18 6.59 2.53
N ASN A 291 3.43 7.04 3.54
CA ASN A 291 2.57 8.22 3.44
C ASN A 291 3.37 9.52 3.19
N ARG A 292 4.59 9.61 3.73
CA ARG A 292 5.50 10.74 3.47
C ARG A 292 5.95 10.76 2.01
N VAL A 293 6.32 9.61 1.45
CA VAL A 293 6.64 9.48 0.02
C VAL A 293 5.43 9.82 -0.84
N MET A 294 4.27 9.27 -0.52
CA MET A 294 3.04 9.56 -1.26
C MET A 294 2.69 11.05 -1.25
N ARG A 295 2.79 11.72 -0.10
CA ARG A 295 2.60 13.17 0.01
C ARG A 295 3.58 13.94 -0.87
N PHE A 296 4.85 13.58 -0.85
CA PHE A 296 5.86 14.22 -1.69
C PHE A 296 5.50 14.12 -3.18
N VAL A 297 5.07 12.94 -3.62
CA VAL A 297 4.71 12.72 -5.01
C VAL A 297 3.53 13.61 -5.41
N MET A 298 2.49 13.67 -4.57
CA MET A 298 1.31 14.51 -4.80
C MET A 298 1.68 16.00 -4.86
N ASP A 299 2.47 16.49 -3.90
CA ASP A 299 2.89 17.88 -3.81
C ASP A 299 3.80 18.27 -4.98
N SER A 300 4.62 17.34 -5.47
CA SER A 300 5.50 17.56 -6.62
C SER A 300 4.72 17.63 -7.92
N ARG A 301 3.70 16.78 -8.10
CA ARG A 301 2.82 16.86 -9.27
C ARG A 301 2.01 18.15 -9.31
N ARG A 302 1.46 18.58 -8.17
CA ARG A 302 0.76 19.86 -8.07
C ARG A 302 1.68 21.03 -8.42
N ALA A 303 2.91 21.01 -7.93
CA ALA A 303 3.91 22.02 -8.24
C ALA A 303 4.20 22.09 -9.74
N VAL A 304 4.36 20.94 -10.40
CA VAL A 304 4.51 20.84 -11.85
C VAL A 304 3.29 21.41 -12.58
N THR A 305 2.07 21.03 -12.20
CA THR A 305 0.83 21.56 -12.81
C THR A 305 0.71 23.08 -12.63
N ASN A 306 1.13 23.61 -11.49
CA ASN A 306 1.08 25.04 -11.19
C ASN A 306 2.30 25.82 -11.72
N ASN A 307 3.19 25.18 -12.48
CA ASN A 307 4.42 25.76 -13.01
C ASN A 307 5.30 26.42 -11.93
N ASP A 308 5.37 25.78 -10.77
CA ASP A 308 6.22 26.21 -9.66
C ASP A 308 7.70 26.09 -10.07
N LYS A 309 8.46 27.18 -9.86
CA LYS A 309 9.88 27.27 -10.21
C LYS A 309 10.80 26.60 -9.17
N PHE A 310 10.25 26.06 -8.09
CA PHE A 310 11.05 25.42 -7.06
C PHE A 310 11.78 24.18 -7.61
N PRO A 311 13.13 24.11 -7.57
CA PRO A 311 13.88 23.04 -8.24
C PRO A 311 13.51 21.64 -7.72
N MET A 312 13.20 20.73 -8.63
CA MET A 312 12.80 19.35 -8.32
C MET A 312 13.86 18.62 -7.47
N ILE A 313 15.13 18.87 -7.78
CA ILE A 313 16.31 18.37 -7.04
C ILE A 313 16.24 18.75 -5.56
N GLN A 314 15.91 20.00 -5.23
CA GLN A 314 15.81 20.44 -3.84
C GLN A 314 14.64 19.76 -3.11
N ARG A 315 13.55 19.44 -3.81
CA ARG A 315 12.43 18.70 -3.20
C ARG A 315 12.84 17.26 -2.91
N PHE A 316 13.58 16.61 -3.82
CA PHE A 316 14.12 15.26 -3.60
C PHE A 316 15.05 15.21 -2.38
N LEU A 317 15.96 16.17 -2.24
CA LEU A 317 16.83 16.25 -1.07
C LEU A 317 16.05 16.45 0.24
N LYS A 318 15.00 17.29 0.23
CA LYS A 318 14.11 17.47 1.39
C LYS A 318 13.32 16.19 1.72
N LEU A 319 12.94 15.40 0.72
CA LEU A 319 12.32 14.10 0.95
C LEU A 319 13.31 13.16 1.65
N ASP A 320 14.50 12.98 1.09
CA ASP A 320 15.51 12.07 1.65
C ASP A 320 15.87 12.43 3.09
N GLN A 321 16.11 13.72 3.38
CA GLN A 321 16.36 14.21 4.74
C GLN A 321 15.17 13.93 5.68
N GLY A 322 13.94 14.15 5.21
CA GLY A 322 12.75 13.86 6.00
C GLY A 322 12.59 12.37 6.31
N LEU A 323 12.87 11.50 5.34
CA LEU A 323 12.83 10.06 5.53
C LEU A 323 13.91 9.57 6.49
N GLN A 324 15.12 10.14 6.45
CA GLN A 324 16.18 9.83 7.41
C GLN A 324 15.81 10.19 8.84
N GLU A 325 15.17 11.35 9.04
CA GLU A 325 14.73 11.76 10.37
C GLU A 325 13.59 10.88 10.89
N MET A 326 12.65 10.49 10.03
CA MET A 326 11.61 9.52 10.37
C MET A 326 12.18 8.14 10.69
N GLU A 327 13.18 7.69 9.94
CA GLU A 327 13.90 6.45 10.23
C GLU A 327 14.54 6.50 11.62
N ARG A 328 15.26 7.58 11.92
CA ARG A 328 15.95 7.77 13.20
C ARG A 328 14.99 7.77 14.40
N ARG A 329 13.79 8.34 14.23
CA ARG A 329 12.79 8.48 15.30
C ARG A 329 11.89 7.25 15.45
N TYR A 330 11.41 6.72 14.34
CA TYR A 330 10.30 5.76 14.33
C TYR A 330 10.70 4.34 13.95
N ILE A 331 11.93 4.12 13.47
CA ILE A 331 12.36 2.81 12.99
C ILE A 331 13.48 2.24 13.84
N LYS A 332 13.31 0.96 14.23
CA LYS A 332 14.31 0.19 14.96
C LYS A 332 14.38 -1.20 14.33
N ALA A 333 15.50 -1.55 13.69
CA ALA A 333 15.66 -2.83 12.99
C ALA A 333 15.32 -4.04 13.88
N SER A 334 15.66 -3.98 15.17
CA SER A 334 15.36 -5.05 16.13
C SER A 334 13.88 -5.16 16.53
N ALA A 335 13.01 -4.26 16.07
CA ALA A 335 11.59 -4.24 16.42
C ALA A 335 10.72 -5.13 15.49
N GLY A 336 11.32 -5.78 14.49
CA GLY A 336 10.66 -6.77 13.64
C GLY A 336 10.78 -6.46 12.15
N GLY A 337 10.24 -7.37 11.33
CA GLY A 337 10.43 -7.36 9.88
C GLY A 337 9.93 -6.10 9.18
N VAL A 338 8.84 -5.49 9.67
CA VAL A 338 8.31 -4.25 9.10
C VAL A 338 9.26 -3.06 9.28
N HIS A 339 10.07 -3.05 10.35
CA HIS A 339 11.07 -2.02 10.57
C HIS A 339 12.32 -2.26 9.71
N GLU A 340 12.74 -3.52 9.52
CA GLU A 340 13.80 -3.86 8.56
C GLU A 340 13.39 -3.46 7.14
N LEU A 341 12.13 -3.74 6.76
CA LEU A 341 11.54 -3.31 5.50
C LEU A 341 11.55 -1.79 5.33
N ALA A 342 11.23 -1.02 6.37
CA ALA A 342 11.23 0.43 6.32
C ALA A 342 12.62 1.00 5.99
N LEU A 343 13.70 0.38 6.51
CA LEU A 343 15.07 0.74 6.17
C LEU A 343 15.38 0.47 4.71
N ALA A 344 15.02 -0.73 4.23
CA ALA A 344 15.18 -1.13 2.84
C ALA A 344 14.41 -0.22 1.87
N PHE A 345 13.17 0.13 2.22
CA PHE A 345 12.29 0.97 1.41
C PHE A 345 12.88 2.37 1.15
N ARG A 346 13.50 3.01 2.15
CA ARG A 346 14.15 4.30 1.92
C ARG A 346 15.27 4.19 0.90
N SER A 347 16.09 3.13 0.98
CA SER A 347 17.18 2.91 0.02
C SER A 347 16.66 2.79 -1.43
N ILE A 348 15.50 2.15 -1.63
CA ILE A 348 14.81 2.13 -2.93
C ILE A 348 14.40 3.54 -3.36
N VAL A 349 13.76 4.30 -2.48
CA VAL A 349 13.29 5.66 -2.82
C VAL A 349 14.46 6.54 -3.23
N SER A 350 15.57 6.52 -2.47
CA SER A 350 16.77 7.29 -2.78
C SER A 350 17.44 6.82 -4.09
N THR A 351 17.44 5.51 -4.36
CA THR A 351 17.95 4.95 -5.64
C THR A 351 17.08 5.37 -6.82
N ASN A 352 15.75 5.34 -6.68
CA ASN A 352 14.83 5.79 -7.71
C ASN A 352 14.99 7.28 -8.01
N ILE A 353 15.25 8.10 -6.98
CA ILE A 353 15.57 9.51 -7.15
C ILE A 353 16.85 9.67 -7.99
N LEU A 354 17.91 8.93 -7.69
CA LEU A 354 19.16 8.99 -8.47
C LEU A 354 18.94 8.61 -9.93
N ASN A 355 18.23 7.50 -10.19
CA ASN A 355 17.93 7.08 -11.56
C ASN A 355 17.16 8.16 -12.33
N ILE A 356 16.24 8.87 -11.67
CA ILE A 356 15.52 10.00 -12.26
C ILE A 356 16.46 11.17 -12.58
N LEU A 357 17.43 11.46 -11.71
CA LEU A 357 18.42 12.51 -11.94
C LEU A 357 19.36 12.16 -13.10
N ASP A 358 19.79 10.91 -13.21
CA ASP A 358 20.66 10.45 -14.30
C ASP A 358 19.92 10.48 -15.65
N LEU A 359 18.67 9.99 -15.71
CA LEU A 359 17.81 10.10 -16.90
C LEU A 359 17.59 11.55 -17.35
N SER A 360 17.53 12.50 -16.41
CA SER A 360 17.39 13.92 -16.72
C SER A 360 18.64 14.50 -17.40
N LYS A 361 19.85 14.05 -16.99
CA LYS A 361 21.11 14.47 -17.65
C LYS A 361 21.19 13.99 -19.08
N GLU A 362 20.90 12.72 -19.32
CA GLU A 362 20.95 12.12 -20.66
C GLU A 362 20.05 12.89 -21.64
N ARG A 363 18.86 13.29 -21.17
CA ARG A 363 17.92 14.12 -21.94
C ARG A 363 18.49 15.52 -22.24
N HIS A 364 19.14 16.16 -21.27
CA HIS A 364 19.74 17.48 -21.47
C HIS A 364 20.97 17.43 -22.41
N GLU A 365 21.72 16.34 -22.41
CA GLU A 365 22.90 16.16 -23.27
C GLU A 365 22.54 15.83 -24.73
N GLN A 366 21.42 15.14 -24.97
CA GLN A 366 20.99 14.70 -26.31
C GLN A 366 20.12 15.74 -27.06
N GLY A 367 19.83 16.89 -26.44
CA GLY A 367 18.81 17.84 -26.92
C GLY A 367 17.40 17.28 -26.72
N ASP A 368 16.37 18.14 -26.61
CA ASP A 368 14.96 17.78 -26.30
C ASP A 368 14.29 16.84 -27.33
N VAL A 369 14.84 15.65 -27.53
CA VAL A 369 14.18 14.53 -28.21
C VAL A 369 13.18 13.99 -27.19
N ILE A 370 11.91 14.07 -27.54
CA ILE A 370 10.77 13.65 -26.71
C ILE A 370 10.95 12.16 -26.37
N PHE A 371 11.56 11.88 -25.22
CA PHE A 371 11.55 10.54 -24.63
C PHE A 371 10.11 10.23 -24.23
N LYS A 372 9.42 9.40 -25.03
CA LYS A 372 8.14 8.83 -24.63
C LYS A 372 8.33 8.07 -23.32
N ALA A 373 7.38 8.20 -22.39
CA ALA A 373 7.37 7.47 -21.12
C ALA A 373 7.52 5.95 -21.30
N GLU A 374 7.16 5.44 -22.49
CA GLU A 374 7.34 4.07 -22.97
C GLU A 374 8.81 3.58 -23.09
N TYR A 375 9.80 4.48 -23.07
CA TYR A 375 11.23 4.11 -23.09
C TYR A 375 11.90 4.10 -21.71
N THR A 376 11.27 4.70 -20.70
CA THR A 376 11.66 4.58 -19.28
C THR A 376 11.04 3.35 -18.59
N THR A 377 10.25 2.58 -19.34
CA THR A 377 9.54 1.36 -18.93
C THR A 377 10.26 0.07 -19.33
N SER A 378 11.53 0.12 -19.77
CA SER A 378 12.26 -1.13 -19.93
C SER A 378 12.41 -1.76 -18.55
N GLN A 379 11.78 -2.94 -18.38
CA GLN A 379 11.92 -3.81 -17.21
C GLN A 379 13.40 -3.95 -16.80
N ASP A 380 14.32 -3.79 -17.74
CA ASP A 380 15.77 -3.93 -17.59
C ASP A 380 16.44 -2.88 -16.67
N THR A 381 15.98 -1.62 -16.61
CA THR A 381 16.67 -0.59 -15.78
C THR A 381 16.39 -0.69 -14.28
N PHE A 382 15.30 -1.35 -13.87
CA PHE A 382 15.00 -1.62 -12.46
C PHE A 382 15.62 -2.94 -11.96
N VAL A 383 16.04 -3.80 -12.89
CA VAL A 383 16.41 -5.20 -12.63
C VAL A 383 17.91 -5.41 -12.35
N GLU A 384 18.78 -4.44 -12.66
CA GLU A 384 20.24 -4.65 -12.60
C GLU A 384 20.96 -4.12 -11.34
N SER A 385 20.25 -3.61 -10.32
CA SER A 385 20.93 -3.16 -9.08
C SER A 385 20.85 -4.21 -7.98
N ASP A 386 22.00 -4.65 -7.47
CA ASP A 386 22.16 -5.45 -6.22
C ASP A 386 21.25 -4.96 -5.07
N ARG A 387 20.92 -3.66 -5.09
CA ARG A 387 20.10 -2.96 -4.11
C ARG A 387 18.62 -3.37 -4.16
N VAL A 388 18.06 -3.59 -5.35
CA VAL A 388 16.68 -4.05 -5.54
C VAL A 388 16.56 -5.50 -5.08
N GLY A 389 17.58 -6.30 -5.39
CA GLY A 389 17.73 -7.68 -4.92
C GLY A 389 17.61 -7.83 -3.41
N TYR A 390 18.40 -7.07 -2.63
CA TYR A 390 18.34 -7.11 -1.17
C TYR A 390 16.94 -6.83 -0.61
N VAL A 391 16.24 -5.84 -1.18
CA VAL A 391 14.91 -5.48 -0.68
C VAL A 391 13.90 -6.59 -0.95
N TYR A 392 13.94 -7.21 -2.14
CA TYR A 392 13.11 -8.38 -2.41
C TYR A 392 13.44 -9.53 -1.47
N THR A 393 14.71 -9.75 -1.11
CA THR A 393 15.07 -10.77 -0.12
C THR A 393 14.57 -10.43 1.28
N CYS A 394 14.67 -9.17 1.71
CA CYS A 394 14.10 -8.72 2.99
C CYS A 394 12.57 -8.88 2.99
N MET A 395 11.91 -8.56 1.89
CA MET A 395 10.47 -8.74 1.74
C MET A 395 10.09 -10.21 1.73
N ASP A 396 10.89 -11.07 1.10
CA ASP A 396 10.65 -12.52 1.07
C ASP A 396 10.81 -13.14 2.45
N LYS A 397 11.89 -12.79 3.17
CA LYS A 397 12.17 -13.19 4.57
C LYS A 397 10.99 -12.96 5.52
N TYR A 398 10.22 -11.88 5.30
CA TYR A 398 9.07 -11.52 6.14
C TYR A 398 7.72 -11.65 5.42
N HIS A 399 7.67 -12.33 4.27
CA HIS A 399 6.45 -12.56 3.48
C HIS A 399 5.70 -11.28 3.05
N PHE A 400 6.44 -10.20 2.77
CA PHE A 400 5.93 -8.93 2.25
C PHE A 400 6.06 -8.80 0.73
N THR A 401 6.46 -9.85 0.01
CA THR A 401 6.62 -9.84 -1.46
C THR A 401 5.31 -9.48 -2.19
N TRP A 402 4.16 -9.85 -1.62
CA TRP A 402 2.85 -9.44 -2.14
C TRP A 402 2.70 -7.92 -2.22
N PHE A 403 3.20 -7.20 -1.20
CA PHE A 403 3.18 -5.74 -1.16
C PHE A 403 4.14 -5.16 -2.20
N ALA A 404 5.28 -5.82 -2.38
CA ALA A 404 6.28 -5.40 -3.35
C ALA A 404 5.73 -5.36 -4.78
N ARG A 405 5.07 -6.45 -5.17
CA ARG A 405 4.42 -6.59 -6.48
C ARG A 405 3.39 -5.50 -6.74
N GLN A 406 2.71 -5.02 -5.68
CA GLN A 406 1.67 -4.00 -5.83
C GLN A 406 2.19 -2.57 -5.88
N HIS A 407 3.28 -2.26 -5.15
CA HIS A 407 3.74 -0.87 -4.94
C HIS A 407 5.04 -0.53 -5.67
N PHE A 408 5.86 -1.52 -6.09
CA PHE A 408 7.13 -1.26 -6.78
C PHE A 408 7.10 -1.50 -8.29
N GLN A 409 6.03 -2.08 -8.83
CA GLN A 409 5.95 -2.37 -10.27
C GLN A 409 5.67 -1.13 -11.15
N ARG A 410 5.35 0.06 -10.59
CA ARG A 410 4.98 1.25 -11.38
C ARG A 410 5.54 2.57 -10.86
N HIS A 411 6.34 3.21 -11.71
CA HIS A 411 6.67 4.63 -12.00
C HIS A 411 6.05 5.83 -11.23
N VAL A 412 5.65 5.70 -9.96
CA VAL A 412 5.12 6.84 -9.17
C VAL A 412 6.12 8.01 -9.17
N LEU A 413 7.40 7.73 -8.96
CA LEU A 413 8.47 8.75 -9.04
C LEU A 413 8.93 9.02 -10.48
N VAL A 414 8.98 8.02 -11.36
CA VAL A 414 9.53 8.19 -12.72
C VAL A 414 8.75 9.21 -13.55
N SER A 415 7.44 9.31 -13.35
CA SER A 415 6.62 10.39 -13.93
C SER A 415 7.08 11.82 -13.58
N LEU A 416 7.82 12.02 -12.48
CA LEU A 416 8.38 13.30 -12.08
C LEU A 416 9.69 13.63 -12.83
N GLY A 417 10.34 12.62 -13.42
CA GLY A 417 11.65 12.79 -14.04
C GLY A 417 11.66 13.71 -15.26
N SER A 418 10.53 13.83 -15.98
CA SER A 418 10.41 14.76 -17.10
C SER A 418 10.42 16.24 -16.72
N HIS A 419 10.39 16.56 -15.43
CA HIS A 419 10.32 17.93 -14.89
C HIS A 419 11.56 18.31 -14.06
N VAL A 420 12.62 17.50 -14.14
CA VAL A 420 13.92 17.82 -13.55
C VAL A 420 14.65 18.75 -14.53
N HIS A 421 14.61 20.05 -14.21
CA HIS A 421 15.36 21.12 -14.88
C HIS A 421 16.13 21.94 -13.85
#